data_AF-A0A943G061-F1
#
_entry.id   AF-A0A943G061-F1
#
_cell.length_a   1.000
_cell.length_b   1.000
_cell.length_c   1.000
_cell.angle_alpha   90.00
_cell.angle_beta   90.00
_cell.angle_gamma   90.00
#
_symmetry.space_group_name_H-M   'P 1'
#
loop_
_entity.id
_entity.type
_entity.pdbx_description
1 polymer ?
#
loop_
_entity_poly.entity_id
_entity_poly.type
_entity_poly.pdbx_seq_one_letter_code
_entity_poly.pdbx_strand_id
1 'polypeptide(L)'
;MNELKNTATAVGNYNNISTTLVSNIATVNIVDGLSLVKSADKTNWNSGDLMYTITINNETENNYEKPVITDIIDTSLVTFIDGSVTIDGTKATSSEYKYDEQTHTLTVNLDTITPSSSSTLTFLVKKKS
;
A
#
# COMPACT_ATOMS: atom_id res chain seq x y z
N MET A 1 -1.35 20.80 -6.02
CA MET A 1 -1.12 19.44 -6.53
C MET A 1 0.33 19.13 -6.20
N ASN A 2 0.56 18.27 -5.21
CA ASN A 2 1.89 18.09 -4.60
C ASN A 2 2.59 16.81 -5.07
N GLU A 3 2.03 16.17 -6.09
CA GLU A 3 2.50 14.90 -6.61
C GLU A 3 2.45 14.91 -8.14
N LEU A 4 3.46 14.31 -8.77
CA LEU A 4 3.45 13.91 -10.17
C LEU A 4 3.23 12.40 -10.24
N LYS A 5 2.28 11.95 -11.06
CA LYS A 5 1.94 10.54 -11.25
C LYS A 5 2.20 10.14 -12.69
N ASN A 6 2.95 9.06 -12.89
CA ASN A 6 3.25 8.52 -14.22
C ASN A 6 3.10 7.00 -14.25
N THR A 7 2.57 6.47 -15.35
CA THR A 7 2.45 5.03 -15.61
C THR A 7 2.96 4.71 -17.01
N ALA A 8 3.35 3.45 -17.24
CA ALA A 8 3.65 2.92 -18.55
C ALA A 8 2.73 1.74 -18.87
N THR A 9 2.45 1.53 -20.15
CA THR A 9 1.66 0.40 -20.64
C THR A 9 2.44 -0.34 -21.71
N ALA A 10 2.50 -1.67 -21.59
CA ALA A 10 3.05 -2.56 -22.59
C ALA A 10 1.93 -3.43 -23.16
N VAL A 11 1.82 -3.49 -24.48
CA VAL A 11 0.85 -4.33 -25.20
C VAL A 11 1.63 -5.28 -26.10
N GLY A 12 1.29 -6.57 -26.06
CA GLY A 12 1.94 -7.59 -26.87
C GLY A 12 1.22 -8.94 -26.78
N ASN A 13 1.84 -9.98 -27.33
CA ASN A 13 1.31 -11.35 -27.26
C ASN A 13 2.21 -12.20 -26.35
N TYR A 14 1.61 -12.90 -25.38
CA TYR A 14 2.27 -13.90 -24.54
C TYR A 14 1.52 -15.22 -24.65
N ASN A 15 2.22 -16.32 -24.98
CA ASN A 15 1.60 -17.62 -25.25
C ASN A 15 0.45 -17.58 -26.28
N ASN A 16 0.61 -16.80 -27.36
CA ASN A 16 -0.41 -16.56 -28.39
C ASN A 16 -1.70 -15.86 -27.89
N ILE A 17 -1.67 -15.24 -26.71
CA ILE A 17 -2.77 -14.47 -26.14
C ILE A 17 -2.36 -13.00 -26.07
N SER A 18 -3.21 -12.11 -26.62
CA SER A 18 -3.04 -10.66 -26.49
C SER A 18 -3.08 -10.27 -25.03
N THR A 19 -2.01 -9.62 -24.56
CA THR A 19 -1.78 -9.29 -23.16
C THR A 19 -1.42 -7.82 -23.04
N THR A 20 -2.01 -7.16 -22.04
CA THR A 20 -1.68 -5.79 -21.65
C THR A 20 -1.14 -5.80 -20.23
N LEU A 21 0.02 -5.19 -20.03
CA LEU A 21 0.61 -4.96 -18.71
C LEU A 21 0.67 -3.46 -18.45
N VAL A 22 0.34 -3.07 -17.23
CA VAL A 22 0.47 -1.69 -16.74
C VAL A 22 1.49 -1.68 -15.62
N SER A 23 2.42 -0.73 -15.63
CA SER A 23 3.38 -0.58 -14.53
C SER A 23 2.69 -0.16 -13.23
N ASN A 24 3.42 -0.20 -12.12
CA ASN A 24 3.05 0.59 -10.96
C ASN A 24 2.96 2.08 -11.31
N ILE A 25 2.23 2.84 -10.50
CA ILE A 25 2.24 4.29 -10.56
C ILE A 25 3.56 4.77 -9.96
N ALA A 26 4.37 5.48 -10.73
CA ALA A 26 5.47 6.26 -10.22
C ALA A 26 4.91 7.58 -9.67
N THR A 27 5.00 7.77 -8.35
CA THR A 27 4.60 9.00 -7.67
C THR A 27 5.85 9.75 -7.24
N VAL A 28 5.94 11.03 -7.59
CA VAL A 28 7.00 11.93 -7.12
C VAL A 28 6.36 13.01 -6.26
N ASN A 29 6.74 13.07 -4.99
CA ASN A 29 6.32 14.11 -4.06
C ASN A 29 7.10 15.40 -4.34
N ILE A 30 6.39 16.53 -4.33
CA ILE A 30 6.96 17.87 -4.47
C ILE A 30 7.34 18.43 -3.08
N VAL A 31 6.76 17.87 -2.00
CA VAL A 31 7.20 18.15 -0.63
C VAL A 31 8.50 17.38 -0.41
N ASP A 32 9.60 18.13 -0.27
CA ASP A 32 10.91 17.55 -0.03
C ASP A 32 10.93 16.79 1.29
N GLY A 33 11.55 15.60 1.28
CA GLY A 33 11.74 14.74 2.46
C GLY A 33 10.51 13.98 2.98
N LEU A 34 9.29 14.18 2.47
CA LEU A 34 8.13 13.36 2.88
C LEU A 34 7.68 12.45 1.73
N SER A 35 7.64 11.14 1.99
CA SER A 35 7.22 10.16 0.98
C SER A 35 6.34 9.05 1.54
N LEU A 36 5.48 8.52 0.67
CA LEU A 36 4.62 7.37 0.90
C LEU A 36 4.83 6.39 -0.26
N VAL A 37 5.30 5.19 0.04
CA VAL A 37 5.56 4.13 -0.95
C VAL A 37 4.71 2.92 -0.61
N LYS A 38 4.02 2.37 -1.60
CA LYS A 38 3.28 1.10 -1.48
C LYS A 38 3.85 0.10 -2.47
N SER A 39 4.09 -1.12 -2.01
CA SER A 39 4.57 -2.24 -2.83
C SER A 39 3.90 -3.55 -2.46
N ALA A 40 3.87 -4.49 -3.40
CA ALA A 40 3.53 -5.88 -3.13
C ALA A 40 4.82 -6.72 -3.08
N ASP A 41 4.83 -7.80 -2.30
CA ASP A 41 5.95 -8.74 -2.21
C ASP A 41 6.13 -9.58 -3.48
N LYS A 42 5.13 -9.61 -4.37
CA LYS A 42 5.13 -10.39 -5.62
C LYS A 42 4.76 -9.53 -6.82
N THR A 43 5.50 -9.70 -7.91
CA THR A 43 5.20 -9.11 -9.23
C THR A 43 4.30 -10.01 -10.08
N ASN A 44 4.37 -11.32 -9.87
CA ASN A 44 3.49 -12.32 -10.45
C ASN A 44 2.97 -13.21 -9.31
N TRP A 45 1.66 -13.32 -9.15
CA TRP A 45 1.07 -13.99 -7.99
C TRP A 45 0.22 -15.18 -8.42
N ASN A 46 0.74 -16.39 -8.17
CA ASN A 46 0.07 -17.65 -8.53
C ASN A 46 -0.59 -18.31 -7.31
N SER A 47 0.05 -18.28 -6.14
CA SER A 47 -0.43 -18.95 -4.93
C SER A 47 0.04 -18.25 -3.64
N GLY A 48 -0.53 -18.68 -2.51
CA GLY A 48 -0.30 -18.12 -1.18
C GLY A 48 -0.90 -16.73 -0.98
N ASP A 49 -0.68 -16.13 0.18
CA ASP A 49 -1.12 -14.77 0.47
C ASP A 49 -0.21 -13.76 -0.25
N LEU A 50 -0.77 -12.63 -0.67
CA LEU A 50 -0.02 -11.49 -1.20
C LEU A 50 0.14 -10.45 -0.10
N MET A 51 1.37 -10.05 0.17
CA MET A 51 1.67 -9.04 1.18
C MET A 51 1.82 -7.69 0.52
N TYR A 52 1.11 -6.70 1.05
CA TYR A 52 1.35 -5.30 0.76
C TYR A 52 2.14 -4.65 1.89
N THR A 53 3.08 -3.81 1.51
CA THR A 53 3.88 -2.97 2.41
C THR A 53 3.67 -1.51 2.03
N ILE A 54 3.36 -0.68 3.01
CA ILE A 54 3.23 0.77 2.88
C ILE A 54 4.22 1.41 3.84
N THR A 55 5.15 2.22 3.33
CA THR A 55 6.14 2.92 4.14
C THR A 55 5.96 4.42 3.98
N ILE A 56 5.84 5.11 5.12
CA ILE A 56 5.98 6.56 5.18
C ILE A 56 7.39 6.86 5.67
N ASN A 57 8.12 7.67 4.92
CA ASN A 57 9.43 8.16 5.32
C ASN A 57 9.37 9.69 5.51
N ASN A 58 9.76 10.15 6.69
CA ASN A 58 9.84 11.56 7.06
C ASN A 58 11.30 11.96 7.26
N GLU A 59 11.93 12.45 6.20
CA GLU A 59 13.28 13.04 6.19
C GLU A 59 13.26 14.54 6.43
N THR A 60 12.09 15.12 6.74
CA THR A 60 11.95 16.54 7.04
C THR A 60 12.45 16.87 8.45
N GLU A 61 12.57 18.18 8.75
CA GLU A 61 12.87 18.68 10.10
C GLU A 61 11.65 18.73 11.03
N ASN A 62 10.44 18.47 10.52
CA ASN A 62 9.19 18.58 11.26
C ASN A 62 8.55 17.21 11.53
N ASN A 63 7.73 17.13 12.56
CA ASN A 63 6.89 15.95 12.82
C ASN A 63 5.83 15.80 11.71
N TYR A 64 5.56 14.56 11.28
CA TYR A 64 4.31 14.24 10.61
C TYR A 64 3.33 13.70 11.64
N GLU A 65 2.44 14.57 12.11
CA GLU A 65 1.59 14.30 13.27
C GLU A 65 0.44 13.34 12.93
N LYS A 66 0.43 12.19 13.61
CA LYS A 66 -0.64 11.17 13.59
C LYS A 66 -1.25 10.91 12.20
N PRO A 67 -0.43 10.50 11.20
CA PRO A 67 -0.93 10.28 9.87
C PRO A 67 -1.93 9.12 9.83
N VAL A 68 -2.91 9.25 8.93
CA VAL A 68 -3.92 8.21 8.69
C VAL A 68 -3.71 7.67 7.28
N ILE A 69 -3.40 6.38 7.17
CA ILE A 69 -3.33 5.68 5.89
C ILE A 69 -4.73 5.20 5.53
N THR A 70 -5.16 5.49 4.30
CA THR A 70 -6.40 4.96 3.73
C THR A 70 -6.07 4.24 2.44
N ASP A 71 -6.49 2.98 2.34
CA ASP A 71 -6.21 2.11 1.20
C ASP A 71 -7.48 1.39 0.76
N ILE A 72 -7.95 1.70 -0.46
CA ILE A 72 -9.10 1.03 -1.07
C ILE A 72 -8.58 -0.20 -1.80
N ILE A 73 -8.91 -1.38 -1.29
CA ILE A 73 -8.45 -2.65 -1.85
C ILE A 73 -9.39 -3.04 -2.99
N ASP A 74 -8.82 -3.26 -4.18
CA ASP A 74 -9.57 -3.86 -5.29
C ASP A 74 -9.88 -5.32 -4.94
N THR A 75 -11.13 -5.61 -4.59
CA THR A 75 -11.58 -6.94 -4.19
C THR A 75 -12.08 -7.79 -5.36
N SER A 76 -11.90 -7.38 -6.62
CA SER A 76 -12.35 -8.16 -7.79
C SER A 76 -11.82 -9.60 -7.76
N LEU A 77 -10.56 -9.79 -7.37
CA LEU A 77 -9.87 -11.08 -7.35
C LEU A 77 -9.36 -11.51 -5.96
N VAL A 78 -9.48 -10.65 -4.95
CA VAL A 78 -8.90 -10.89 -3.62
C VAL A 78 -9.87 -10.61 -2.49
N THR A 79 -9.55 -11.19 -1.34
CA THR A 79 -10.19 -10.91 -0.06
C THR A 79 -9.11 -10.46 0.92
N PHE A 80 -9.38 -9.36 1.63
CA PHE A 80 -8.55 -8.91 2.74
C PHE A 80 -8.49 -9.97 3.85
N ILE A 81 -7.33 -10.16 4.46
CA ILE A 81 -7.17 -11.07 5.60
C ILE A 81 -7.25 -10.24 6.87
N ASP A 82 -8.42 -10.25 7.52
CA ASP A 82 -8.59 -9.54 8.79
C ASP A 82 -7.62 -10.06 9.87
N GLY A 83 -7.09 -9.14 10.66
CA GLY A 83 -6.07 -9.42 11.67
C GLY A 83 -4.65 -9.63 11.13
N SER A 84 -4.41 -9.38 9.84
CA SER A 84 -3.07 -9.44 9.21
C SER A 84 -2.26 -8.14 9.27
N VAL A 85 -2.89 -7.04 9.73
CA VAL A 85 -2.27 -5.72 9.75
C VAL A 85 -1.14 -5.66 10.78
N THR A 86 0.03 -5.15 10.37
CA THR A 86 1.12 -4.80 11.28
C THR A 86 1.58 -3.37 11.07
N ILE A 87 1.98 -2.71 12.15
CA ILE A 87 2.63 -1.38 12.17
C ILE A 87 4.00 -1.59 12.81
N ASP A 88 5.05 -1.26 12.06
CA ASP A 88 6.46 -1.42 12.46
C ASP A 88 6.77 -2.85 12.98
N GLY A 89 6.19 -3.84 12.30
CA GLY A 89 6.33 -5.27 12.63
C GLY A 89 5.48 -5.75 13.81
N THR A 90 4.76 -4.86 14.49
CA THR A 90 3.85 -5.21 15.60
C THR A 90 2.43 -5.34 15.08
N LYS A 91 1.70 -6.39 15.52
CA LYS A 91 0.31 -6.60 15.11
C LYS A 91 -0.56 -5.43 15.56
N ALA A 92 -1.28 -4.84 14.61
CA ALA A 92 -2.18 -3.72 14.90
C ALA A 92 -3.43 -4.21 15.66
N THR A 93 -3.88 -3.35 16.56
CA THR A 93 -5.09 -3.51 17.38
C THR A 93 -6.31 -2.92 16.68
N SER A 94 -7.50 -3.22 17.21
CA SER A 94 -8.76 -2.68 16.69
C SER A 94 -8.93 -1.16 16.87
N SER A 95 -8.12 -0.52 17.72
CA SER A 95 -8.04 0.95 17.81
C SER A 95 -7.14 1.55 16.74
N GLU A 96 -6.17 0.79 16.24
CA GLU A 96 -5.18 1.27 15.26
C GLU A 96 -5.64 1.05 13.83
N TYR A 97 -6.44 0.03 13.55
CA TYR A 97 -6.99 -0.16 12.21
C TYR A 97 -8.46 -0.58 12.18
N LYS A 98 -9.09 -0.27 11.05
CA LYS A 98 -10.43 -0.75 10.68
C LYS A 98 -10.45 -1.09 9.19
N TYR A 99 -11.08 -2.22 8.85
CA TYR A 99 -11.46 -2.52 7.47
C TYR A 99 -12.98 -2.37 7.31
N ASP A 100 -13.41 -1.58 6.34
CA ASP A 100 -14.81 -1.41 5.98
C ASP A 100 -15.17 -2.30 4.80
N GLU A 101 -15.96 -3.33 5.05
CA GLU A 101 -16.35 -4.33 4.05
C GLU A 101 -17.24 -3.77 2.92
N GLN A 102 -17.97 -2.66 3.14
CA GLN A 102 -18.86 -2.10 2.11
C GLN A 102 -18.07 -1.27 1.09
N THR A 103 -17.07 -0.55 1.58
CA THR A 103 -16.22 0.33 0.76
C THR A 103 -14.88 -0.30 0.41
N HIS A 104 -14.61 -1.51 0.91
CA HIS A 104 -13.33 -2.21 0.80
C HIS A 104 -12.12 -1.35 1.22
N THR A 105 -12.33 -0.51 2.23
CA THR A 105 -11.35 0.49 2.66
C THR A 105 -10.68 0.06 3.95
N LEU A 106 -9.36 -0.08 3.91
CA LEU A 106 -8.51 -0.21 5.09
C LEU A 106 -8.10 1.18 5.57
N THR A 107 -8.43 1.52 6.80
CA THR A 107 -7.97 2.72 7.50
C THR A 107 -7.03 2.32 8.62
N VAL A 108 -5.84 2.92 8.66
CA VAL A 108 -4.83 2.69 9.71
C VAL A 108 -4.40 4.03 10.29
N ASN A 109 -4.55 4.18 11.60
CA ASN A 109 -4.06 5.33 12.36
C ASN A 109 -2.63 5.03 12.83
N LEU A 110 -1.70 5.91 12.50
CA LEU A 110 -0.32 5.83 12.98
C LEU A 110 -0.08 6.86 14.09
N ASP A 111 0.96 6.60 14.88
CA ASP A 111 1.53 7.61 15.76
C ASP A 111 2.31 8.67 14.97
N THR A 112 2.67 9.77 15.64
CA THR A 112 3.50 10.81 15.06
C THR A 112 4.84 10.24 14.57
N ILE A 113 5.14 10.48 13.29
CA ILE A 113 6.41 10.11 12.68
C ILE A 113 7.37 11.30 12.84
N THR A 114 8.38 11.13 13.69
CA THR A 114 9.37 12.19 14.01
C THR A 114 10.30 12.50 12.82
N PRO A 115 11.04 13.62 12.85
CA PRO A 115 12.08 13.91 11.89
C PRO A 115 13.07 12.76 11.71
N SER A 116 13.50 12.53 10.46
CA SER A 116 14.43 11.48 10.08
C SER A 116 14.01 10.07 10.52
N SER A 117 12.71 9.77 10.48
CA SER A 117 12.17 8.46 10.84
C SER A 117 11.08 7.98 9.87
N SER A 118 10.72 6.71 9.98
CA SER A 118 9.73 6.07 9.12
C SER A 118 8.77 5.21 9.93
N SER A 119 7.58 4.98 9.38
CA SER A 119 6.67 3.93 9.84
C SER A 119 6.28 3.02 8.68
N THR A 120 6.20 1.72 8.94
CA THR A 120 5.92 0.68 7.96
C THR A 120 4.66 -0.10 8.35
N LEU A 121 3.66 -0.02 7.48
CA LEU A 121 2.43 -0.80 7.54
C LEU A 121 2.54 -2.02 6.62
N THR A 122 2.13 -3.20 7.10
CA THR A 122 1.90 -4.36 6.22
C THR A 122 0.51 -4.92 6.38
N PHE A 123 -0.05 -5.50 5.32
CA PHE A 123 -1.27 -6.31 5.40
C PHE A 123 -1.27 -7.39 4.32
N LEU A 124 -2.11 -8.42 4.53
CA LEU A 124 -2.24 -9.54 3.60
C LEU A 124 -3.59 -9.54 2.90
N VAL A 125 -3.57 -9.98 1.66
CA VAL A 125 -4.77 -10.40 0.91
C VAL A 125 -4.58 -11.83 0.41
N LYS A 126 -5.68 -12.55 0.23
CA LYS A 126 -5.69 -13.88 -0.39
C LYS A 126 -6.53 -13.86 -1.66
N LYS A 127 -6.23 -14.75 -2.61
CA LYS A 127 -7.06 -14.93 -3.80
C LYS A 127 -8.45 -15.37 -3.38
N LYS A 128 -9.47 -14.85 -4.07
CA LYS A 128 -10.80 -15.45 -4.05
C LYS A 128 -10.72 -16.86 -4.64
N SER A 129 -11.46 -17.78 -4.03
CA SER A 129 -11.64 -19.15 -4.55
C SER A 129 -12.60 -19.17 -5.73
#